data_AF-A0A839INC4-F1
#
_entry.id   AF-A0A839INC4-F1
#
_cell.length_a   1.000
_cell.length_b   1.000
_cell.length_c   1.000
_cell.angle_alpha   90.00
_cell.angle_beta   90.00
_cell.angle_gamma   90.00
#
_symmetry.space_group_name_H-M   'P 1'
#
loop_
_entity.id
_entity.type
_entity.pdbx_description
1 polymer ?
#
loop_
_entity_poly.entity_id
_entity_poly.type
_entity_poly.pdbx_seq_one_letter_code
_entity_poly.pdbx_strand_id
1 'polypeptide(L)'
;MIEQRDRHQPEVRLGKELQLNLIEMRKADKLNLSSGALNAWITFFEHWQEELIMADIAYQPVKDALQRVKDLSADEEAQRMAFVRERARYEEASLLKDATDNGMEKGIEIGERKGQIELLTRLLNRRFGELPDWVSDKLESAETEDLAQWSENILFADTLEPVFEPTPDP
;
A
#
# COMPACT_ATOMS: atom_id res chain seq x y z
N MET A 1 -43.33 51.56 -7.04
CA MET A 1 -43.24 50.09 -7.18
C MET A 1 -41.94 49.83 -7.94
N ILE A 2 -40.95 49.19 -7.32
CA ILE A 2 -39.62 48.96 -7.94
C ILE A 2 -39.70 47.63 -8.70
N GLU A 3 -39.47 47.65 -10.00
CA GLU A 3 -39.46 46.47 -10.88
C GLU A 3 -38.02 45.94 -10.97
N GLN A 4 -37.79 44.67 -10.61
CA GLN A 4 -36.48 44.03 -10.73
C GLN A 4 -36.36 43.29 -12.07
N ARG A 5 -35.27 43.57 -12.79
CA ARG A 5 -34.95 43.02 -14.11
C ARG A 5 -33.58 42.37 -14.06
N ASP A 6 -33.38 41.39 -14.93
CA ASP A 6 -32.06 40.78 -15.10
C ASP A 6 -31.04 41.81 -15.62
N ARG A 7 -29.80 41.71 -15.13
CA ARG A 7 -28.73 42.69 -15.42
C ARG A 7 -28.18 42.59 -16.84
N HIS A 8 -28.24 41.40 -17.45
CA HIS A 8 -27.67 41.13 -18.77
C HIS A 8 -28.76 40.98 -19.85
N GLN A 9 -30.01 40.73 -19.46
CA GLN A 9 -31.18 40.65 -20.35
C GLN A 9 -32.35 41.50 -19.81
N PRO A 10 -32.36 42.81 -20.07
CA PRO A 10 -33.30 43.75 -19.45
C PRO A 10 -34.77 43.53 -19.85
N GLU A 11 -35.05 42.76 -20.91
CA GLU A 11 -36.41 42.30 -21.26
C GLU A 11 -36.96 41.25 -20.28
N VAL A 12 -36.10 40.53 -19.55
CA VAL A 12 -36.50 39.49 -18.59
C VAL A 12 -36.87 40.14 -17.25
N ARG A 13 -38.14 40.00 -16.87
CA ARG A 13 -38.66 40.46 -15.56
C ARG A 13 -38.57 39.32 -14.56
N LEU A 14 -37.95 39.58 -13.42
CA LEU A 14 -37.86 38.59 -12.34
C LEU A 14 -39.18 38.62 -11.55
N GLY A 15 -40.07 37.68 -11.86
CA GLY A 15 -41.31 37.44 -11.11
C GLY A 15 -41.05 36.72 -9.78
N LYS A 16 -42.06 36.62 -8.91
CA LYS A 16 -42.01 35.80 -7.68
C LYS A 16 -42.08 34.29 -7.97
N GLU A 17 -41.61 33.84 -9.13
CA GLU A 17 -41.90 32.50 -9.64
C GLU A 17 -40.90 31.42 -9.17
N LEU A 18 -39.84 31.80 -8.45
CA LEU A 18 -38.91 30.84 -7.87
C LEU A 18 -38.65 31.16 -6.40
N GLN A 19 -39.30 30.43 -5.50
CA GLN A 19 -38.96 30.43 -4.08
C GLN A 19 -37.97 29.30 -3.82
N LEU A 20 -36.71 29.64 -3.56
CA LEU A 20 -35.71 28.70 -3.08
C LEU A 20 -35.73 28.70 -1.55
N ASN A 21 -36.13 27.58 -0.94
CA ASN A 21 -36.04 27.40 0.50
C ASN A 21 -34.77 26.60 0.82
N LEU A 22 -33.79 27.25 1.45
CA LEU A 22 -32.59 26.59 1.96
C LEU A 22 -32.82 26.21 3.42
N ILE A 23 -32.58 24.95 3.76
CA ILE A 23 -32.68 24.43 5.14
C ILE A 23 -31.32 23.88 5.53
N GLU A 24 -30.77 24.37 6.64
CA GLU A 24 -29.54 23.83 7.22
C GLU A 24 -29.90 22.67 8.16
N MET A 25 -29.60 21.44 7.73
CA MET A 25 -30.05 20.21 8.39
C MET A 25 -29.67 20.16 9.88
N ARG A 26 -28.39 20.35 10.22
CA ARG A 26 -27.92 20.39 11.61
C ARG A 26 -28.60 21.43 12.51
N LYS A 27 -29.00 22.58 11.96
CA LYS A 27 -29.74 23.59 12.72
C LYS A 27 -31.21 23.20 12.84
N ALA A 28 -31.80 22.67 11.78
CA ALA A 28 -33.18 22.22 11.78
C ALA A 28 -33.41 21.07 12.78
N ASP A 29 -32.48 20.13 12.83
CA ASP A 29 -32.43 19.02 13.79
C ASP A 29 -32.30 19.51 15.24
N LYS A 30 -31.28 20.35 15.53
CA LYS A 30 -31.08 20.94 16.87
C LYS A 30 -32.26 21.76 17.37
N LEU A 31 -32.93 22.48 16.48
CA LEU A 31 -34.07 23.31 16.82
C LEU A 31 -35.38 22.50 16.88
N ASN A 32 -35.33 21.19 16.62
CA ASN A 32 -36.47 20.29 16.51
C ASN A 32 -37.59 20.92 15.67
N LEU A 33 -37.19 21.57 14.57
CA LEU A 33 -38.07 22.40 13.77
C LEU A 33 -39.02 21.51 12.97
N SER A 34 -40.27 21.51 13.42
CA SER A 34 -41.48 20.96 12.78
C SER A 34 -41.85 19.55 13.20
N SER A 35 -43.13 19.30 13.39
CA SER A 35 -43.75 17.97 13.37
C SER A 35 -44.16 17.61 11.92
N GLY A 36 -43.99 16.36 11.50
CA GLY A 36 -44.51 15.87 10.21
C GLY A 36 -43.42 15.52 9.19
N ALA A 37 -43.73 15.66 7.89
CA ALA A 37 -42.91 15.13 6.79
C ALA A 37 -41.48 15.69 6.73
N LEU A 38 -41.29 16.99 6.97
CA LEU A 38 -39.96 17.61 6.95
C LEU A 38 -39.07 17.07 8.07
N ASN A 39 -39.62 16.84 9.26
CA ASN A 39 -38.88 16.25 10.36
C ASN A 39 -38.41 14.84 9.99
N ALA A 40 -39.30 14.01 9.44
CA ALA A 40 -38.94 12.66 9.01
C ALA A 40 -37.77 12.65 8.01
N TRP A 41 -37.72 13.62 7.09
CA TRP A 41 -36.59 13.77 6.16
C TRP A 41 -35.32 14.28 6.84
N ILE A 42 -35.41 15.26 7.73
CA ILE A 42 -34.25 15.75 8.50
C ILE A 42 -33.69 14.60 9.35
N THR A 43 -34.55 13.88 10.07
CA THR A 43 -34.15 12.73 10.88
C THR A 43 -33.49 11.65 10.05
N PHE A 44 -34.01 11.36 8.86
CA PHE A 44 -33.34 10.45 7.94
C PHE A 44 -31.93 10.94 7.57
N PHE A 45 -31.75 12.18 7.12
CA PHE A 45 -30.43 12.63 6.68
C PHE A 45 -29.40 12.73 7.82
N GLU A 46 -29.80 13.15 9.02
CA GLU A 46 -28.87 13.34 10.15
C GLU A 46 -28.68 12.06 10.99
N HIS A 47 -29.68 11.17 11.05
CA HIS A 47 -29.69 10.01 11.96
C HIS A 47 -29.89 8.64 11.27
N TRP A 48 -29.69 8.53 9.95
CA TRP A 48 -29.92 7.25 9.23
C TRP A 48 -29.15 6.03 9.76
N GLN A 49 -28.04 6.24 10.48
CA GLN A 49 -27.25 5.16 11.11
C GLN A 49 -27.77 4.75 12.49
N GLU A 50 -28.72 5.48 13.06
CA GLU A 50 -29.26 5.25 14.41
C GLU A 50 -30.55 4.44 14.31
N GLU A 51 -30.45 3.11 14.44
CA GLU A 51 -31.56 2.18 14.24
C GLU A 51 -32.81 2.51 15.07
N LEU A 52 -32.62 2.89 16.33
CA LEU A 52 -33.74 3.19 17.24
C LEU A 52 -34.50 4.46 16.84
N ILE A 53 -33.80 5.48 16.35
CA ILE A 53 -34.41 6.74 15.90
C ILE A 53 -35.14 6.50 14.57
N MET A 54 -34.51 5.75 13.67
CA MET A 54 -35.09 5.43 12.36
C MET A 54 -36.33 4.52 12.45
N ALA A 55 -36.41 3.67 13.48
CA ALA A 55 -37.55 2.77 13.70
C ALA A 55 -38.85 3.53 14.03
N ASP A 56 -38.76 4.71 14.65
CA ASP A 56 -39.91 5.52 15.06
C ASP A 56 -40.51 6.35 13.90
N ILE A 57 -39.79 6.50 12.79
CA ILE A 57 -40.27 7.25 11.63
C ILE A 57 -41.38 6.48 10.92
N ALA A 58 -42.63 6.93 11.07
CA ALA A 58 -43.80 6.35 10.40
C ALA A 58 -44.01 6.84 8.95
N TYR A 59 -43.26 7.84 8.50
CA TYR A 59 -43.47 8.48 7.20
C TYR A 59 -42.95 7.62 6.03
N GLN A 60 -43.87 7.14 5.18
CA GLN A 60 -43.57 6.13 4.15
C GLN A 60 -42.51 6.54 3.11
N PRO A 61 -42.51 7.77 2.55
CA PRO A 61 -41.48 8.16 1.58
C PRO A 61 -40.04 8.05 2.11
N VAL A 62 -39.83 8.25 3.41
CA VAL A 62 -38.52 8.05 4.05
C VAL A 62 -38.17 6.57 4.17
N LYS A 63 -39.15 5.70 4.45
CA LYS A 63 -38.93 4.25 4.47
C LYS A 63 -38.55 3.71 3.10
N ASP A 64 -39.23 4.17 2.05
CA ASP A 64 -38.93 3.81 0.66
C ASP A 64 -37.52 4.27 0.26
N ALA A 65 -37.15 5.50 0.64
CA ALA A 65 -35.81 6.02 0.40
C ALA A 65 -34.73 5.22 1.15
N LEU A 66 -34.97 4.88 2.42
CA LEU A 66 -34.07 4.05 3.22
C LEU A 66 -33.88 2.67 2.60
N GLN A 67 -34.97 2.04 2.14
CA GLN A 67 -34.90 0.74 1.47
C GLN A 67 -34.06 0.82 0.19
N ARG A 68 -34.27 1.86 -0.63
CA ARG A 68 -33.52 2.05 -1.87
C ARG A 68 -32.02 2.28 -1.61
N VAL A 69 -31.66 2.99 -0.55
CA VAL A 69 -30.26 3.16 -0.14
C VAL A 69 -29.65 1.82 0.30
N LYS A 70 -30.40 1.00 1.04
CA LYS A 70 -29.94 -0.36 1.45
C LYS A 70 -29.72 -1.27 0.24
N ASP A 71 -30.64 -1.25 -0.72
CA ASP A 71 -30.54 -2.07 -1.94
C ASP A 71 -29.33 -1.67 -2.78
N LEU A 72 -29.11 -0.36 -2.99
CA LEU A 72 -27.93 0.16 -3.70
C LEU A 72 -26.62 -0.15 -2.96
N SER A 73 -26.62 -0.04 -1.63
CA SER A 73 -25.42 -0.29 -0.81
C SER A 73 -25.03 -1.75 -0.80
N ALA A 74 -25.99 -2.68 -0.83
CA ALA A 74 -25.72 -4.12 -0.87
C ALA A 74 -24.96 -4.52 -2.14
N ASP A 75 -25.33 -3.96 -3.29
CA ASP A 75 -24.65 -4.21 -4.57
C ASP A 75 -23.25 -3.59 -4.60
N GLU A 76 -23.08 -2.35 -4.15
CA GLU A 76 -21.77 -1.70 -4.09
C GLU A 76 -20.82 -2.34 -3.06
N GLU A 77 -21.33 -2.73 -1.88
CA GLU A 77 -20.53 -3.38 -0.84
C GLU A 77 -20.06 -4.76 -1.30
N ALA A 78 -20.92 -5.55 -1.95
CA ALA A 78 -20.53 -6.81 -2.55
C ALA A 78 -19.43 -6.63 -3.61
N GLN A 79 -19.54 -5.61 -4.47
CA GLN A 79 -18.51 -5.27 -5.46
C GLN A 79 -17.20 -4.82 -4.79
N ARG A 80 -17.27 -3.95 -3.76
CA ARG A 80 -16.10 -3.53 -2.97
C ARG A 80 -15.41 -4.74 -2.33
N MET A 81 -16.17 -5.64 -1.74
CA MET A 81 -15.63 -6.85 -1.11
C MET A 81 -15.00 -7.81 -2.12
N ALA A 82 -15.57 -7.95 -3.33
CA ALA A 82 -14.97 -8.74 -4.40
C ALA A 82 -13.63 -8.14 -4.85
N PHE A 83 -13.58 -6.82 -5.07
CA PHE A 83 -12.36 -6.11 -5.44
C PHE A 83 -11.27 -6.22 -4.36
N VAL A 84 -11.63 -6.06 -3.08
CA VAL A 84 -10.69 -6.21 -1.95
C VAL A 84 -10.11 -7.63 -1.90
N ARG A 85 -10.95 -8.66 -2.09
CA ARG A 85 -10.49 -10.06 -2.13
C ARG A 85 -9.55 -10.32 -3.29
N GLU A 86 -9.88 -9.80 -4.48
CA GLU A 86 -9.03 -9.93 -5.67
C GLU A 86 -7.68 -9.26 -5.44
N ARG A 87 -7.68 -8.01 -4.96
CA ARG A 87 -6.46 -7.29 -4.64
C ARG A 87 -5.61 -8.02 -3.58
N ALA A 88 -6.23 -8.53 -2.52
CA ALA A 88 -5.53 -9.28 -1.48
C ALA A 88 -4.83 -10.53 -2.05
N ARG A 89 -5.46 -11.24 -3.00
CA ARG A 89 -4.83 -12.38 -3.69
C ARG A 89 -3.62 -11.97 -4.52
N TYR A 90 -3.71 -10.86 -5.25
CA TYR A 90 -2.58 -10.35 -6.03
C TYR A 90 -1.42 -9.90 -5.13
N GLU A 91 -1.72 -9.21 -4.02
CA GLU A 91 -0.71 -8.82 -3.04
C GLU A 91 -0.03 -10.04 -2.41
N GLU A 92 -0.79 -11.06 -2.01
CA GLU A 92 -0.24 -12.32 -1.47
C GLU A 92 0.67 -13.02 -2.49
N ALA A 93 0.24 -13.14 -3.75
CA ALA A 93 1.03 -13.76 -4.81
C ALA A 93 2.31 -12.98 -5.10
N SER A 94 2.25 -11.64 -5.11
CA SER A 94 3.42 -10.78 -5.29
C SER A 94 4.42 -10.95 -4.15
N LEU A 95 3.95 -10.93 -2.89
CA LEU A 95 4.80 -11.10 -1.72
C LEU A 95 5.51 -12.47 -1.72
N LEU A 96 4.81 -13.54 -2.08
CA LEU A 96 5.40 -14.88 -2.19
C LEU A 96 6.44 -14.95 -3.30
N LYS A 97 6.17 -14.32 -4.45
CA LYS A 97 7.12 -14.26 -5.56
C LYS A 97 8.38 -13.50 -5.14
N ASP A 98 8.23 -12.32 -4.56
CA ASP A 98 9.36 -11.49 -4.12
C ASP A 98 10.18 -12.20 -3.03
N ALA A 99 9.53 -12.90 -2.09
CA ALA A 99 10.22 -13.70 -1.08
C ALA A 99 11.00 -14.87 -1.70
N THR A 100 10.44 -15.52 -2.71
CA THR A 100 11.09 -16.63 -3.42
C THR A 100 12.29 -16.13 -4.23
N ASP A 101 12.12 -15.04 -4.99
CA ASP A 101 13.17 -14.45 -5.82
C ASP A 101 14.36 -13.99 -4.95
N ASN A 102 14.09 -13.25 -3.86
CA ASN A 102 15.12 -12.84 -2.90
C ASN A 102 15.79 -14.03 -2.20
N GLY A 103 15.03 -15.08 -1.88
CA GLY A 103 15.56 -16.29 -1.26
C GLY A 103 16.50 -17.05 -2.20
N MET A 104 16.14 -17.12 -3.48
CA MET A 104 16.96 -17.75 -4.52
C MET A 104 18.24 -16.97 -4.76
N GLU A 105 18.17 -15.65 -4.91
CA GLU A 105 19.32 -14.77 -5.14
C GLU A 105 20.35 -14.88 -4.00
N LYS A 106 19.90 -14.77 -2.74
CA LYS A 106 20.76 -14.99 -1.57
C LYS A 106 21.32 -16.41 -1.52
N GLY A 107 20.54 -17.41 -1.91
CA GLY A 107 20.97 -18.79 -1.96
C GLY A 107 22.11 -19.00 -2.96
N ILE A 108 22.02 -18.37 -4.14
CA ILE A 108 23.07 -18.40 -5.16
C ILE A 108 24.32 -17.70 -4.64
N GLU A 109 24.21 -16.47 -4.10
CA GLU A 109 25.34 -15.69 -3.59
C GLU A 109 26.10 -16.45 -2.48
N ILE A 110 25.36 -17.00 -1.50
CA ILE A 110 25.96 -17.81 -0.43
C ILE A 110 26.63 -19.07 -1.00
N GLY A 111 26.01 -19.71 -2.01
CA GLY A 111 26.54 -20.90 -2.67
C GLY A 111 27.85 -20.62 -3.42
N GLU A 112 27.88 -19.55 -4.20
CA GLU A 112 29.07 -19.11 -4.94
C GLU A 112 30.22 -18.76 -3.99
N ARG A 113 29.96 -17.97 -2.95
CA ARG A 113 30.96 -17.59 -1.95
C ARG A 113 31.53 -18.82 -1.23
N LYS A 114 30.67 -19.74 -0.77
CA LYS A 114 31.13 -21.00 -0.15
C LYS A 114 31.98 -21.83 -1.10
N GLY A 115 31.57 -21.93 -2.36
CA GLY A 115 32.32 -22.64 -3.41
C GLY A 115 33.70 -22.02 -3.66
N GLN A 116 33.79 -20.69 -3.71
CA GLN A 116 35.05 -19.96 -3.86
C GLN A 116 35.97 -20.18 -2.66
N ILE A 117 35.46 -20.07 -1.43
CA ILE A 117 36.23 -20.35 -0.20
C ILE A 117 36.79 -21.77 -0.23
N GLU A 118 35.95 -22.77 -0.53
CA GLU A 118 36.36 -24.16 -0.57
C GLU A 118 37.43 -24.41 -1.64
N LEU A 119 37.26 -23.84 -2.83
CA LEU A 119 38.22 -23.96 -3.92
C LEU A 119 39.55 -23.28 -3.57
N LEU A 120 39.51 -22.03 -3.11
CA LEU A 120 40.70 -21.27 -2.76
C LEU A 120 41.46 -21.92 -1.61
N THR A 121 40.77 -22.44 -0.59
CA THR A 121 41.36 -23.22 0.50
C THR A 121 42.13 -24.44 -0.02
N ARG A 122 41.56 -25.17 -0.98
CA ARG A 122 42.23 -26.33 -1.60
C ARG A 122 43.45 -25.93 -2.40
N LEU A 123 43.38 -24.82 -3.16
CA LEU A 123 44.49 -24.33 -3.95
C LEU A 123 45.65 -23.83 -3.06
N LEU A 124 45.33 -23.07 -2.02
CA LEU A 124 46.30 -22.60 -1.03
C LEU A 124 46.99 -23.77 -0.34
N ASN A 125 46.22 -24.76 0.14
CA ASN A 125 46.79 -25.96 0.76
C ASN A 125 47.73 -26.71 -0.20
N ARG A 126 47.36 -26.81 -1.47
CA ARG A 126 48.15 -27.53 -2.47
C ARG A 126 49.42 -26.81 -2.86
N ARG A 127 49.43 -25.48 -2.83
CA ARG A 127 50.58 -24.65 -3.21
C ARG A 127 51.54 -24.40 -2.06
N PHE A 128 51.02 -24.15 -0.86
CA PHE A 128 51.79 -23.69 0.30
C PHE A 128 51.86 -24.72 1.45
N GLY A 129 51.10 -25.82 1.38
CA GLY A 129 51.02 -26.81 2.44
C GLY A 129 49.96 -26.47 3.49
N GLU A 130 50.13 -26.95 4.71
CA GLU A 130 49.17 -26.74 5.80
C GLU A 130 48.94 -25.24 6.08
N LEU A 131 47.68 -24.81 6.06
CA LEU A 131 47.32 -23.40 6.23
C LEU A 131 47.26 -23.01 7.71
N PRO A 132 47.89 -21.89 8.11
CA PRO A 132 47.73 -21.33 9.46
C PRO A 132 46.28 -20.88 9.73
N ASP A 133 45.85 -20.89 10.99
CA ASP A 133 44.49 -20.51 11.41
C ASP A 133 44.04 -19.13 10.90
N TRP A 134 44.97 -18.16 10.85
CA TRP A 134 44.65 -16.82 10.37
C TRP A 134 44.17 -16.79 8.91
N VAL A 135 44.59 -17.77 8.09
CA VAL A 135 44.16 -17.88 6.70
C VAL A 135 42.69 -18.30 6.64
N SER A 136 42.30 -19.27 7.46
CA SER A 136 40.91 -19.73 7.55
C SER A 136 39.99 -18.60 8.00
N ASP A 137 40.37 -17.83 9.02
CA ASP A 137 39.60 -16.67 9.49
C ASP A 137 39.46 -15.61 8.39
N LYS A 138 40.52 -15.37 7.60
CA LYS A 138 40.48 -14.42 6.49
C LYS A 138 39.53 -14.89 5.39
N LEU A 139 39.57 -16.17 5.02
CA LEU A 139 38.70 -16.74 3.99
C LEU A 139 37.22 -16.74 4.39
N GLU A 140 36.91 -17.04 5.65
CA GLU A 140 35.52 -17.03 6.15
C GLU A 140 34.92 -15.63 6.25
N SER A 141 35.75 -14.61 6.48
CA SER A 141 35.33 -13.21 6.60
C SER A 141 35.36 -12.43 5.27
N ALA A 142 36.00 -12.96 4.24
CA ALA A 142 36.18 -12.33 2.93
C ALA A 142 34.89 -12.16 2.14
N GLU A 143 34.75 -11.05 1.40
CA GLU A 143 33.68 -10.89 0.41
C GLU A 143 34.05 -11.58 -0.91
N THR A 144 33.07 -11.75 -1.79
CA THR A 144 33.23 -12.44 -3.09
C THR A 144 34.32 -11.79 -3.96
N GLU A 145 34.47 -10.46 -3.87
CA GLU A 145 35.50 -9.70 -4.60
C GLU A 145 36.91 -9.99 -4.07
N ASP A 146 37.08 -10.05 -2.75
CA ASP A 146 38.35 -10.44 -2.12
C ASP A 146 38.76 -11.86 -2.53
N LEU A 147 37.81 -12.79 -2.50
CA LEU A 147 38.04 -14.19 -2.88
C LEU A 147 38.44 -14.33 -4.36
N ALA A 148 37.83 -13.54 -5.24
CA ALA A 148 38.20 -13.47 -6.65
C ALA A 148 39.63 -12.94 -6.81
N GLN A 149 39.96 -11.83 -6.14
CA GLN A 149 41.28 -11.22 -6.22
C GLN A 149 42.38 -12.16 -5.69
N TRP A 150 42.15 -12.80 -4.55
CA TRP A 150 43.10 -13.76 -3.98
C TRP A 150 43.27 -15.00 -4.87
N SER A 151 42.22 -15.40 -5.59
CA SER A 151 42.30 -16.47 -6.60
C SER A 151 43.16 -16.11 -7.80
N GLU A 152 43.34 -14.82 -8.09
CA GLU A 152 44.29 -14.37 -9.12
C GLU A 152 45.70 -14.22 -8.55
N ASN A 153 45.83 -13.65 -7.35
CA ASN A 153 47.12 -13.43 -6.68
C ASN A 153 47.85 -14.75 -6.42
N ILE A 154 47.11 -15.84 -6.17
CA ILE A 154 47.67 -17.19 -6.00
C ILE A 154 48.42 -17.69 -7.23
N LEU A 155 48.31 -17.06 -8.40
CA LEU A 155 49.07 -17.45 -9.58
C LEU A 155 50.49 -16.87 -9.57
N PHE A 156 50.73 -15.81 -8.80
CA PHE A 156 51.96 -15.02 -8.84
C PHE A 156 52.71 -14.97 -7.50
N ALA A 157 52.02 -15.10 -6.36
CA ALA A 157 52.61 -14.92 -5.03
C ALA A 157 53.62 -16.03 -4.67
N ASP A 158 54.82 -15.75 -4.21
CA ASP A 158 55.77 -16.82 -3.82
C ASP A 158 55.49 -17.41 -2.41
N THR A 159 54.78 -16.66 -1.55
CA THR A 159 54.37 -17.08 -0.20
C THR A 159 52.89 -16.79 0.04
N LEU A 160 52.37 -17.11 1.23
CA LEU A 160 50.96 -16.90 1.57
C LEU A 160 50.59 -15.42 1.67
N GLU A 161 51.47 -14.60 2.24
CA GLU A 161 51.19 -13.20 2.57
C GLU A 161 50.80 -12.36 1.34
N PRO A 162 51.54 -12.39 0.22
CA PRO A 162 51.19 -11.62 -0.98
C PRO A 162 49.89 -12.04 -1.65
N VAL A 163 49.37 -13.24 -1.35
CA VAL A 163 48.06 -13.66 -1.90
C VAL A 163 46.94 -12.76 -1.39
N PHE A 164 47.05 -12.35 -0.12
CA PHE A 164 46.00 -11.59 0.56
C PHE A 164 46.28 -10.09 0.63
N GLU A 165 47.25 -9.60 -0.13
CA GLU A 165 47.50 -8.18 -0.34
C GLU A 165 46.58 -7.65 -1.45
N PRO A 166 46.09 -6.41 -1.33
CA PRO A 166 45.37 -5.78 -2.43
C PRO A 166 46.33 -5.63 -3.62
N THR A 167 45.86 -5.99 -4.81
CA THR A 167 46.59 -5.73 -6.06
C THR A 167 46.81 -4.22 -6.19
N PRO A 168 48.04 -3.76 -6.40
CA PRO A 168 48.27 -2.35 -6.71
C PRO A 168 47.58 -2.02 -8.04
N ASP A 169 46.81 -0.93 -8.05
CA ASP A 169 46.20 -0.39 -9.26
C ASP A 169 47.26 -0.23 -10.37
N PRO A 170 46.94 -0.57 -11.63
CA PRO A 170 47.87 -0.47 -12.77
C PRO A 170 48.30 0.97 -13.11
#